data_AF-A0A328KRW2-F1
#
_entry.id   AF-A0A328KRW2-F1
#
_cell.length_a   1.000
_cell.length_b   1.000
_cell.length_c   1.000
_cell.angle_alpha   90.00
_cell.angle_beta   90.00
_cell.angle_gamma   90.00
#
_symmetry.space_group_name_H-M   'P 1'
#
loop_
_entity.id
_entity.type
_entity.pdbx_description
1 polymer ?
#
loop_
_entity_poly.entity_id
_entity_poly.type
_entity_poly.pdbx_seq_one_letter_code
_entity_poly.pdbx_strand_id
1 'polypeptide(L)' 'MAYYDKEEQETVIVYEHSSKLWDIYTTVPKHIKRLENSPIASVFKVEKDSESKTIAVRVKVAKLPPSYTFNK' A
#
# COMPACT_ATOMS: atom_id res chain seq x y z
N MET A 1 -1.67 0.97 19.80
CA MET A 1 -1.32 1.77 18.61
C MET A 1 -1.89 1.05 17.41
N ALA A 2 -2.87 1.62 16.71
CA ALA A 2 -3.45 0.96 15.53
C ALA A 2 -2.61 1.15 14.26
N TYR A 3 -1.63 2.04 14.26
CA TYR A 3 -0.75 2.35 13.14
C TYR A 3 0.66 2.61 13.64
N TYR A 4 1.65 2.41 12.78
CA TYR A 4 3.03 2.83 13.01
C TYR A 4 3.12 4.31 13.31
N ASP A 5 4.10 4.70 14.13
CA ASP A 5 4.36 6.11 14.40
C ASP A 5 4.69 6.85 13.11
N LYS A 6 4.42 8.15 13.07
CA LYS A 6 4.56 8.93 11.82
C LYS A 6 5.98 8.87 11.24
N GLU A 7 6.98 8.69 12.08
CA GLU A 7 8.40 8.56 11.70
C GLU A 7 8.72 7.18 11.10
N GLU A 8 7.95 6.16 11.44
CA GLU A 8 8.08 4.78 10.94
C GLU A 8 7.19 4.52 9.71
N GLN A 9 6.26 5.44 9.42
CA GLN A 9 5.38 5.32 8.26
C GLN A 9 6.15 5.55 6.96
N GLU A 10 6.06 4.57 6.06
CA GLU A 10 6.73 4.61 4.78
C GLU A 10 5.83 4.13 3.63
N THR A 11 6.25 4.49 2.42
CA THR A 11 5.67 3.98 1.19
C THR A 11 6.80 3.64 0.24
N VAL A 12 6.91 2.36 -0.10
CA VAL A 12 7.94 1.82 -0.96
C VAL A 12 7.29 1.40 -2.27
N ILE A 13 7.80 1.90 -3.39
CA ILE A 13 7.30 1.60 -4.74
C ILE A 13 8.47 1.09 -5.55
N VAL A 14 8.38 -0.16 -6.01
CA VAL A 14 9.42 -0.83 -6.79
C VAL A 14 8.83 -1.32 -8.09
N TYR A 15 9.52 -1.07 -9.21
CA TYR A 15 9.19 -1.69 -10.47
C TYR A 15 9.93 -3.02 -10.61
N GLU A 16 9.20 -4.13 -10.66
CA GLU A 16 9.75 -5.46 -10.83
C GLU A 16 9.83 -5.81 -12.32
N HIS A 17 11.04 -5.77 -12.89
CA HIS A 17 11.27 -6.00 -14.32
C HIS A 17 10.90 -7.42 -14.79
N SER A 18 11.02 -8.43 -13.93
CA SER A 18 10.71 -9.83 -14.25
C SER A 18 9.22 -10.06 -14.49
N SER A 19 8.37 -9.49 -13.64
CA SER A 19 6.91 -9.59 -13.73
C SER A 19 6.28 -8.44 -14.54
N LYS A 20 7.05 -7.37 -14.80
CA LYS A 20 6.57 -6.10 -15.38
C LYS A 20 5.48 -5.43 -14.54
N LEU A 21 5.49 -5.67 -13.23
CA LEU A 21 4.52 -5.11 -12.29
C LEU A 21 5.18 -4.11 -11.34
N TRP A 22 4.39 -3.16 -10.86
CA TRP A 22 4.72 -2.31 -9.73
C TRP A 22 4.36 -3.02 -8.44
N ASP A 23 5.33 -3.18 -7.55
CA ASP A 23 5.16 -3.66 -6.20
C ASP A 23 5.14 -2.45 -5.25
N ILE A 24 4.01 -2.27 -4.58
CA ILE A 24 3.74 -1.11 -3.73
C ILE A 24 3.50 -1.62 -2.32
N TYR A 25 4.34 -1.21 -1.38
CA TYR A 25 4.16 -1.47 0.05
C TYR A 25 3.93 -0.15 0.78
N THR A 26 2.95 -0.10 1.68
CA THR A 26 2.69 1.10 2.48
C THR A 26 2.20 0.76 3.88
N THR A 27 2.74 1.48 4.85
CA THR A 27 2.27 1.53 6.24
C THR A 27 1.50 2.83 6.53
N VAL A 28 1.51 3.79 5.58
CA VAL A 28 0.79 5.06 5.70
C VAL A 28 -0.73 4.82 5.68
N PRO A 29 -1.48 5.17 6.75
CA PRO A 29 -2.92 4.88 6.87
C PRO A 29 -3.78 5.47 5.75
N LYS A 30 -3.38 6.64 5.26
CA LYS A 30 -4.07 7.34 4.17
C LYS A 30 -3.94 6.60 2.84
N HIS A 31 -2.77 6.05 2.55
CA HIS A 31 -2.50 5.30 1.32
C HIS A 31 -3.20 3.95 1.38
N ILE A 32 -3.16 3.28 2.53
CA ILE A 32 -3.91 2.03 2.80
C ILE A 32 -5.38 2.22 2.44
N LYS A 33 -6.05 3.24 3.01
CA LYS A 33 -7.47 3.51 2.71
C LYS A 33 -7.75 3.78 1.24
N ARG A 34 -6.83 4.45 0.52
CA ARG A 34 -7.01 4.75 -0.91
C ARG A 34 -6.81 3.52 -1.78
N LEU A 35 -5.85 2.66 -1.43
CA LEU A 35 -5.54 1.42 -2.15
C LEU A 35 -6.60 0.35 -1.91
N GLU A 36 -7.10 0.21 -0.68
CA GLU A 36 -8.22 -0.72 -0.36
C GLU A 36 -9.50 -0.38 -1.13
N ASN A 37 -9.77 0.92 -1.32
CA ASN A 37 -10.94 1.37 -2.09
C ASN A 37 -10.69 1.40 -3.61
N SER A 38 -9.50 1.04 -4.07
CA SER A 38 -9.15 1.08 -5.48
C SER A 38 -9.47 -0.26 -6.15
N PRO A 39 -10.23 -0.28 -7.26
CA PRO A 39 -10.53 -1.52 -8.00
C PRO A 39 -9.32 -2.09 -8.77
N ILE A 40 -8.11 -1.56 -8.56
CA ILE A 40 -6.97 -1.70 -9.49
C ILE A 40 -6.11 -2.95 -9.24
N ALA A 41 -6.33 -3.72 -8.18
CA ALA A 41 -5.31 -4.66 -7.74
C ALA A 41 -5.75 -6.12 -7.62
N SER A 42 -4.99 -6.96 -8.32
CA SER A 42 -5.13 -8.41 -8.39
C SER A 42 -4.41 -9.16 -7.26
N VAL A 43 -3.52 -8.50 -6.51
CA VAL A 43 -2.79 -9.11 -5.39
C VAL A 43 -2.67 -8.10 -4.24
N PHE A 44 -3.39 -8.35 -3.15
CA PHE A 44 -3.29 -7.61 -1.89
C PHE A 44 -2.74 -8.54 -0.81
N LYS A 45 -1.60 -8.20 -0.20
CA LYS A 45 -1.22 -8.72 1.11
C LYS A 45 -1.57 -7.66 2.14
N VAL A 46 -2.43 -8.00 3.08
CA VAL A 46 -2.92 -7.10 4.12
C VAL A 46 -2.36 -7.59 5.45
N GLU A 47 -1.64 -6.72 6.16
CA GLU A 47 -1.20 -6.98 7.52
C GLU A 47 -2.17 -6.29 8.48
N LYS A 48 -2.62 -7.04 9.48
CA LYS A 48 -3.59 -6.58 10.48
C LYS A 48 -2.98 -6.68 11.87
N ASP A 49 -3.29 -5.70 12.71
CA ASP A 49 -2.97 -5.74 14.13
C ASP A 49 -3.94 -6.66 14.91
N SER A 50 -3.64 -6.91 16.17
CA SER A 50 -4.44 -7.59 17.19
C SER A 50 -5.91 -7.11 17.26
N GLU A 51 -6.18 -5.83 16.95
CA GLU A 51 -7.54 -5.26 16.86
C GLU A 51 -8.20 -5.44 15.47
N SER A 52 -7.64 -6.28 14.58
CA SER A 52 -8.12 -6.50 13.20
C SER A 52 -8.09 -5.27 12.27
N LYS A 53 -7.39 -4.20 12.65
CA LYS A 53 -7.16 -3.01 11.80
C LYS A 53 -6.05 -3.28 10.80
N THR A 54 -6.24 -2.89 9.54
CA THR A 54 -5.18 -2.94 8.51
C THR A 54 -4.08 -1.94 8.84
N ILE A 55 -2.86 -2.43 9.07
CA ILE A 55 -1.67 -1.63 9.44
C ILE A 55 -0.65 -1.50 8.31
N ALA A 56 -0.65 -2.44 7.37
CA ALA A 56 0.15 -2.36 6.17
C ALA A 56 -0.54 -3.05 5.00
N VAL A 57 -0.29 -2.57 3.79
CA VAL A 57 -0.79 -3.18 2.56
C VAL A 57 0.35 -3.29 1.56
N ARG A 58 0.47 -4.46 0.94
CA ARG A 58 1.32 -4.69 -0.24
C ARG A 58 0.45 -5.02 -1.44
N VAL A 59 0.71 -4.36 -2.56
CA VAL A 59 -0.09 -4.49 -3.77
C VAL A 59 0.81 -4.66 -4.97
N LYS A 60 0.46 -5.59 -5.87
CA LYS A 60 1.06 -5.65 -7.22
C LYS A 60 0.09 -5.14 -8.28
N VAL A 61 0.52 -4.17 -9.06
CA VAL A 61 -0.31 -3.54 -10.11
C VAL A 61 0.45 -3.41 -11.42
N ALA A 62 -0.23 -3.60 -12.55
CA ALA A 62 0.38 -3.45 -13.87
C ALA A 62 0.67 -1.98 -14.22
N LYS A 63 -0.15 -1.05 -13.71
CA LYS A 63 -0.01 0.38 -13.92
C LYS A 63 0.10 1.09 -12.59
N LEU A 64 1.09 1.98 -12.46
CA LEU A 64 1.28 2.78 -11.27
C LEU A 64 0.02 3.64 -10.99
N PRO A 65 -0.50 3.67 -9.76
CA PRO A 65 -1.61 4.52 -9.40
C PRO A 65 -1.26 6.00 -9.60
N PRO A 66 -2.26 6.88 -9.83
CA PRO A 66 -2.02 8.30 -9.95
C PRO A 66 -1.30 8.88 -8.72
N SER A 67 -0.51 9.93 -8.92
CA SER A 67 0.30 10.57 -7.86
C SER A 67 -0.52 11.05 -6.66
N TYR A 68 -1.79 11.42 -6.86
CA TYR A 68 -2.69 11.82 -5.76
C TYR A 68 -2.97 10.68 -4.75
N THR A 69 -2.69 9.43 -5.12
CA THR A 69 -2.77 8.29 -4.21
C THR A 69 -1.80 8.46 -3.04
N PHE A 70 -0.63 9.04 -3.32
CA PHE A 70 0.50 9.15 -2.39
C PHE A 70 0.82 10.59 -1.95
N ASN A 71 0.64 11.60 -2.80
CA ASN A 71 1.18 12.95 -2.59
C ASN A 71 0.16 14.00 -2.09
N LYS A 72 -0.91 13.59 -1.41
CA LYS A 72 -1.92 14.53 -0.92
C LYS A 72 -2.42 14.15 0.44
#